data_AF-A0A6A7SLF7-F1
#
_entry.id   AF-A0A6A7SLF7-F1
#
_cell.length_a   1.000
_cell.length_b   1.000
_cell.length_c   1.000
_cell.angle_alpha   90.00
_cell.angle_beta   90.00
_cell.angle_gamma   90.00
#
_symmetry.space_group_name_H-M   'P 1'
#
loop_
_entity.id
_entity.type
_entity.pdbx_description
1 polymer ?
#
loop_
_entity_poly.entity_id
_entity_poly.type
_entity_poly.pdbx_seq_one_letter_code
_entity_poly.pdbx_strand_id
1 'polypeptide(L)' 'MFARVVDGMDVVDEMAGVPTGRASGMSDVPRQTLVIESAERVDG' A
#
# COMPACT_ATOMS: atom_id res chain seq x y z
N MET A 1 -18.52 -2.23 2.31
CA MET A 1 -17.27 -1.50 2.63
C MET A 1 -17.11 -1.50 4.14
N PHE A 2 -15.97 -1.92 4.69
CA PHE A 2 -15.78 -2.09 6.15
C PHE A 2 -14.92 -0.97 6.79
N ALA A 3 -14.17 -0.22 5.99
CA ALA A 3 -13.37 0.93 6.41
C ALA A 3 -13.16 1.88 5.22
N ARG A 4 -12.68 3.09 5.51
CA ARG A 4 -12.21 4.06 4.50
C ARG A 4 -10.94 4.74 5.02
N VAL A 5 -10.09 5.17 4.10
CA VAL A 5 -8.96 6.05 4.40
C VAL A 5 -9.51 7.42 4.76
N VAL A 6 -9.16 7.95 5.93
CA VAL A 6 -9.58 9.29 6.39
C VAL A 6 -8.47 10.33 6.27
N ASP A 7 -7.23 9.89 6.15
CA ASP A 7 -6.03 10.71 5.98
C ASP A 7 -4.96 9.93 5.19
N GLY A 8 -4.07 10.64 4.50
CA GLY A 8 -2.96 10.03 3.72
C GLY A 8 -3.33 9.44 2.36
N MET A 9 -4.39 9.93 1.70
CA MET A 9 -4.77 9.46 0.35
C MET A 9 -3.73 9.78 -0.72
N ASP A 10 -2.97 10.86 -0.56
CA ASP A 10 -1.84 11.23 -1.41
C ASP A 10 -0.73 10.17 -1.39
N VAL A 11 -0.43 9.63 -0.22
CA VAL A 11 0.53 8.52 -0.07
C VAL A 11 0.00 7.25 -0.74
N VAL A 12 -1.30 6.98 -0.65
CA VAL A 12 -1.95 5.86 -1.35
C VAL A 12 -1.80 5.99 -2.87
N ASP A 13 -2.02 7.19 -3.40
CA ASP A 13 -1.87 7.46 -4.82
C ASP A 13 -0.41 7.32 -5.29
N GLU A 14 0.55 7.75 -4.48
CA GLU A 14 1.99 7.54 -4.74
C GLU A 14 2.34 6.04 -4.79
N MET A 15 1.86 5.27 -3.81
CA MET A 15 2.07 3.81 -3.78
C MET A 15 1.48 3.10 -5.01
N ALA A 16 0.34 3.57 -5.52
CA ALA A 16 -0.28 3.00 -6.71
C ALA A 16 0.52 3.27 -7.99
N GLY A 17 1.31 4.35 -8.02
CA GLY A 17 2.12 4.76 -9.18
C GLY A 17 3.50 4.09 -9.28
N VAL A 18 3.92 3.30 -8.29
CA VAL A 18 5.28 2.75 -8.27
C VAL A 18 5.51 1.72 -9.38
N PRO A 19 6.75 1.60 -9.92
CA PRO A 19 7.05 0.59 -10.92
C PRO A 19 6.81 -0.83 -10.41
N THR A 20 6.04 -1.60 -11.17
CA THR A 20 5.75 -3.01 -10.87
C THR A 20 6.47 -3.97 -11.83
N GLY A 21 6.40 -5.26 -11.52
CA GLY A 21 6.93 -6.35 -12.32
C GLY A 21 6.18 -7.65 -12.05
N ARG A 22 6.73 -8.74 -12.58
CA ARG A 22 6.20 -10.10 -12.38
C ARG A 22 7.09 -10.85 -11.39
N ALA A 23 6.52 -11.42 -10.34
CA ALA A 23 7.26 -12.21 -9.36
C ALA A 23 6.43 -13.42 -8.93
N SER A 24 7.02 -14.61 -8.94
CA SER A 24 6.36 -15.86 -8.50
C SER A 24 4.97 -16.11 -9.11
N GLY A 25 4.78 -15.75 -10.39
CA GLY A 25 3.50 -15.89 -11.10
C GLY A 25 2.50 -14.73 -10.88
N MET A 26 2.75 -13.84 -9.93
CA MET A 26 1.96 -12.62 -9.73
C MET A 26 2.41 -11.52 -10.71
N SER A 27 1.43 -10.85 -11.32
CA SER A 27 1.63 -9.66 -12.15
C SER A 27 1.29 -8.45 -11.29
N ASP A 28 2.03 -7.33 -11.41
CA ASP A 28 1.85 -6.11 -10.61
C ASP A 28 2.47 -6.11 -9.20
N VAL A 29 3.55 -6.87 -9.01
CA VAL A 29 4.34 -6.80 -7.77
C VAL A 29 5.27 -5.58 -7.82
N PRO A 30 5.25 -4.67 -6.82
CA PRO A 30 6.19 -3.55 -6.75
C PRO A 30 7.65 -4.02 -6.85
N ARG A 31 8.46 -3.31 -7.64
CA ARG A 31 9.89 -3.67 -7.82
C ARG A 31 10.70 -3.39 -6.57
N GLN A 32 10.32 -2.37 -5.82
CA GLN A 32 10.81 -2.09 -4.48
C GLN A 32 9.69 -2.38 -3.50
N THR A 33 10.00 -3.14 -2.44
CA THR A 33 9.03 -3.52 -1.43
C THR A 33 8.49 -2.28 -0.72
N LEU A 34 7.16 -2.13 -0.72
CA LEU A 34 6.44 -1.18 0.14
C LEU A 34 6.09 -1.90 1.44
N VAL A 35 6.81 -1.60 2.53
CA VAL A 35 6.67 -2.29 3.82
C VAL A 35 5.75 -1.49 4.72
N ILE A 36 4.75 -2.16 5.32
CA ILE A 36 4.00 -1.61 6.45
C ILE A 36 4.80 -1.91 7.71
N GLU A 37 5.52 -0.91 8.23
CA GLU A 37 6.46 -1.10 9.35
C GLU A 37 5.74 -1.33 10.69
N SER A 38 4.60 -0.68 10.89
CA SER A 38 3.75 -0.84 12.07
C SER A 38 2.28 -0.57 11.72
N ALA A 39 1.38 -1.13 12.53
CA ALA A 39 -0.04 -0.85 12.46
C ALA A 39 -0.58 -0.84 13.89
N GLU A 40 -1.16 0.29 14.28
CA GLU A 40 -1.61 0.52 15.66
C GLU A 40 -3.11 0.83 15.69
N ARG A 41 -3.77 0.35 16.74
CA ARG A 41 -5.13 0.76 17.04
C ARG A 41 -5.04 2.08 17.80
N VAL A 42 -5.45 3.17 17.16
CA VAL A 42 -5.69 4.42 17.87
C VAL A 42 -6.88 4.24 18.80
N ASP A 43 -6.67 4.51 20.09
CA ASP A 43 -7.77 4.61 21.05
C ASP A 43 -8.64 5.80 20.63
N GLY A 44 -9.95 5.54 20.52
CA GLY A 44 -10.94 6.52 20.07
C GLY A 44 -11.42 7.45 21.18
#